data_AF-A0A0H3ZLU6-F1
#
_entry.id   AF-A0A0H3ZLU6-F1
#
_cell.length_a   1.000
_cell.length_b   1.000
_cell.length_c   1.000
_cell.angle_alpha   90.00
_cell.angle_beta   90.00
_cell.angle_gamma   90.00
#
_symmetry.space_group_name_H-M   'P 1'
#
loop_
_entity.id
_entity.type
_entity.pdbx_description
1 polymer ?
#
loop_
_entity_poly.entity_id
_entity_poly.type
_entity_poly.pdbx_seq_one_letter_code
_entity_poly.pdbx_strand_id
1 'polypeptide(L)'
;MGSYTYDYLNDSLLLDGTLVTRMYRGISDAALEKELRDYREYCLKALPEVRETVKASNGSVSCMATDTMSRTSHLKQAALYLEEAVVADPIFELTDFRSKVSENFQLFMGMAATPNIDRKKLAQAASKLIDLRPLVAGGYVKLYPVTFELESKTEVIPLLHSDNAFKDVLPESILKQYKTNALVRSVQNDNGKLLVMRHLHVGRHIDIRFQGMQRGFGMGYTLFPPEILSSNEEQRTITIALSKDTPPPTKEEFNAWVNQSVNQTARNHYIDLNKRIALCDYLGCMFGTEHPFESNMLNMNIDSTDIKSNTLNCTVQMDVPFLDQVSSADLMSIRNNDGEAFQSFRSELEKGLREARHESDPSRVRAIIEDTQHELFEVQMSQIAPQVKHIKNTHLTEAGIAVAGLGLSVLTGGASLLATGIALAHGYKSHSDYKSKATANPCHFLWNVKQKAKT
;
A
#
# COMPACT_ATOMS: atom_id res chain seq x y z
N MET A 1 19.08 -0.10 9.67
CA MET A 1 19.33 -1.44 9.08
C MET A 1 18.83 -1.41 7.65
N GLY A 2 19.60 -1.95 6.71
CA GLY A 2 19.23 -1.98 5.28
C GLY A 2 17.97 -2.81 5.05
N SER A 3 17.26 -2.53 3.96
CA SER A 3 16.16 -3.39 3.53
C SER A 3 16.75 -4.50 2.68
N TYR A 4 16.46 -5.75 3.06
CA TYR A 4 16.95 -6.96 2.37
C TYR A 4 16.81 -6.87 0.85
N THR A 5 15.68 -6.31 0.37
CA THR A 5 15.42 -6.06 -1.05
C THR A 5 16.54 -5.27 -1.73
N TYR A 6 16.99 -4.16 -1.13
CA TYR A 6 18.04 -3.33 -1.72
C TYR A 6 19.44 -3.92 -1.55
N ASP A 7 19.65 -4.76 -0.54
CA ASP A 7 20.95 -5.44 -0.35
C ASP A 7 21.31 -6.32 -1.55
N TYR A 8 20.31 -6.95 -2.20
CA TYR A 8 20.51 -7.64 -3.47
C TYR A 8 20.37 -6.70 -4.67
N LEU A 9 19.28 -5.92 -4.73
CA LEU A 9 18.92 -5.23 -5.96
C LEU A 9 19.84 -4.07 -6.33
N ASN A 10 20.58 -3.47 -5.39
CA ASN A 10 21.46 -2.34 -5.70
C ASN A 10 22.58 -2.72 -6.68
N ASP A 11 23.03 -3.97 -6.66
CA ASP A 11 24.05 -4.50 -7.57
C ASP A 11 23.45 -5.32 -8.74
N SER A 12 22.12 -5.45 -8.77
CA SER A 12 21.40 -6.21 -9.79
C SER A 12 21.07 -5.36 -11.01
N LEU A 13 21.08 -6.00 -12.19
CA LEU A 13 20.59 -5.39 -13.42
C LEU A 13 19.10 -4.98 -13.36
N LEU A 14 18.33 -5.51 -12.39
CA LEU A 14 16.91 -5.19 -12.20
C LEU A 14 16.66 -3.75 -11.70
N LEU A 15 17.64 -3.11 -11.04
CA LEU A 15 17.54 -1.70 -10.62
C LEU A 15 18.51 -0.76 -11.34
N ASP A 16 19.17 -1.21 -12.41
CA ASP A 16 19.97 -0.32 -13.25
C ASP A 16 19.04 0.72 -13.93
N GLY A 17 19.15 1.98 -13.52
CA GLY A 17 18.29 3.07 -14.00
C GLY A 17 18.35 3.29 -15.52
N THR A 18 19.47 2.96 -16.17
CA THR A 18 19.60 3.07 -17.63
C THR A 18 18.82 1.95 -18.32
N LEU A 19 18.86 0.73 -17.77
CA LEU A 19 18.10 -0.41 -18.27
C LEU A 19 16.60 -0.23 -18.01
N VAL A 20 16.21 0.23 -16.83
CA VAL A 20 14.81 0.53 -16.46
C VAL A 20 14.20 1.52 -17.46
N THR A 21 14.90 2.63 -17.73
CA THR A 21 14.44 3.66 -18.70
C THR A 21 14.28 3.11 -20.12
N ARG A 22 15.11 2.14 -20.49
CA ARG A 22 15.07 1.47 -21.80
C ARG A 22 14.15 0.24 -21.82
N MET A 23 13.39 -0.03 -20.76
CA MET A 23 12.57 -1.24 -20.60
C MET A 23 13.38 -2.53 -20.86
N TYR A 24 14.63 -2.53 -20.39
CA TYR A 24 15.61 -3.61 -20.52
C TYR A 24 15.95 -3.98 -21.97
N ARG A 25 15.69 -3.10 -22.94
CA ARG A 25 16.03 -3.35 -24.35
C ARG A 25 17.51 -3.62 -24.49
N GLY A 26 17.86 -4.77 -25.08
CA GLY A 26 19.24 -5.23 -25.25
C GLY A 26 19.65 -6.34 -24.29
N ILE A 27 18.88 -6.59 -23.22
CA ILE A 27 19.04 -7.76 -22.36
C ILE A 27 18.18 -8.89 -22.89
N SER A 28 18.66 -10.13 -22.91
CA SER A 28 17.87 -11.31 -23.31
C SER A 28 16.82 -11.68 -22.24
N ASP A 29 15.67 -12.23 -22.65
CA ASP A 29 14.65 -12.72 -21.70
C ASP A 29 15.23 -13.77 -20.74
N ALA A 30 16.07 -14.70 -21.22
CA ALA A 30 16.71 -15.71 -20.37
C ALA A 30 17.57 -15.11 -19.23
N ALA A 31 18.26 -14.00 -19.49
CA ALA A 31 19.05 -13.33 -18.47
C ALA A 31 18.17 -12.66 -17.41
N LEU A 32 17.07 -12.01 -17.83
CA LEU A 32 16.08 -11.43 -16.92
C LEU A 32 15.36 -12.50 -16.10
N GLU A 33 15.02 -13.65 -16.70
CA GLU A 33 14.37 -14.76 -16.00
C GLU A 33 15.30 -15.33 -14.92
N LYS A 34 16.58 -15.52 -15.28
CA LYS A 34 17.60 -15.98 -14.33
C LYS A 34 17.72 -15.01 -13.16
N GLU A 35 17.85 -13.71 -13.44
CA GLU A 35 17.98 -12.69 -12.40
C GLU A 35 16.76 -12.63 -11.47
N LEU A 36 15.55 -12.77 -12.01
CA LEU A 36 14.31 -12.84 -11.22
C LEU A 36 14.24 -14.10 -10.34
N ARG A 37 14.76 -15.24 -10.82
CA ARG A 37 14.88 -16.47 -10.01
C ARG A 37 15.88 -16.30 -8.89
N ASP A 38 17.06 -15.77 -9.21
CA ASP A 38 18.13 -15.51 -8.24
C ASP A 38 17.64 -14.55 -7.14
N TYR A 39 16.91 -13.49 -7.53
CA TYR A 39 16.26 -12.56 -6.61
C TYR A 39 15.21 -13.25 -5.72
N ARG A 40 14.33 -14.08 -6.31
CA ARG A 40 13.33 -14.85 -5.55
C ARG A 40 13.99 -15.72 -4.49
N GLU A 41 15.01 -16.49 -4.86
CA GLU A 41 15.75 -17.35 -3.93
C GLU A 41 16.40 -16.55 -2.80
N TYR A 42 16.98 -15.40 -3.10
CA TYR A 42 17.54 -14.50 -2.11
C TYR A 42 16.47 -14.03 -1.11
N CYS A 43 15.32 -13.54 -1.59
CA CYS A 43 14.22 -13.08 -0.75
C CYS A 43 13.68 -14.20 0.15
N LEU A 44 13.55 -15.41 -0.36
CA LEU A 44 13.07 -16.55 0.41
C LEU A 44 14.05 -16.98 1.52
N LYS A 45 15.37 -16.86 1.28
CA LYS A 45 16.39 -17.10 2.31
C LYS A 45 16.36 -16.05 3.42
N ALA A 46 16.11 -14.78 3.07
CA ALA A 46 16.01 -13.69 4.04
C ALA A 46 14.66 -13.63 4.79
N LEU A 47 13.61 -14.28 4.26
CA LEU A 47 12.23 -14.16 4.75
C LEU A 47 12.05 -14.41 6.27
N PRO A 48 12.70 -15.40 6.91
CA PRO A 48 12.57 -15.61 8.35
C PRO A 48 13.00 -14.38 9.17
N GLU A 49 14.11 -13.74 8.79
CA GLU A 49 14.63 -12.54 9.47
C GLU A 49 13.76 -11.30 9.18
N VAL A 50 13.27 -11.18 7.95
CA VAL A 50 12.35 -10.11 7.55
C VAL A 50 11.05 -10.17 8.36
N ARG A 51 10.48 -11.37 8.56
CA ARG A 51 9.28 -11.56 9.38
C ARG A 51 9.47 -11.07 10.81
N GLU A 52 10.59 -11.41 11.45
CA GLU A 52 10.87 -10.95 12.81
C GLU A 52 11.07 -9.42 12.84
N THR A 53 11.74 -8.84 11.86
CA THR A 53 11.93 -7.38 11.76
C THR A 53 10.62 -6.60 11.57
N VAL A 54 9.66 -7.18 10.83
CA VAL A 54 8.34 -6.58 10.65
C VAL A 54 7.51 -6.71 11.92
N LYS A 55 7.50 -7.89 12.57
CA LYS A 55 6.74 -8.13 13.80
C LYS A 55 7.26 -7.39 15.02
N ALA A 56 8.57 -7.14 15.11
CA ALA A 56 9.22 -6.66 16.32
C ALA A 56 8.84 -5.23 16.74
N SER A 57 8.02 -4.52 15.98
CA SER A 57 7.54 -3.19 16.35
C SER A 57 6.32 -3.26 17.28
N ASN A 58 6.50 -3.83 18.47
CA ASN A 58 5.47 -3.82 19.52
C ASN A 58 5.19 -2.37 19.95
N GLY A 59 4.13 -1.78 19.39
CA GLY A 59 3.64 -0.44 19.73
C GLY A 59 3.50 0.52 18.55
N SER A 60 4.18 0.26 17.41
CA SER A 60 4.08 1.14 16.25
C SER A 60 2.72 1.02 15.57
N VAL A 61 2.20 2.13 15.06
CA VAL A 61 1.02 2.09 14.19
C VAL A 61 1.50 1.79 12.78
N SER A 62 1.42 0.51 12.41
CA SER A 62 1.81 -0.01 11.11
C SER A 62 0.60 -0.46 10.30
N CYS A 63 0.68 -0.31 8.97
CA CYS A 63 -0.38 -0.75 8.06
C CYS A 63 0.23 -1.47 6.87
N MET A 64 -0.44 -2.55 6.43
CA MET A 64 -0.15 -3.18 5.16
C MET A 64 -0.82 -2.38 4.04
N ALA A 65 0.00 -1.67 3.27
CA ALA A 65 -0.44 -0.87 2.14
C ALA A 65 -0.60 -1.77 0.90
N THR A 66 -1.85 -2.12 0.57
CA THR A 66 -2.19 -2.94 -0.58
C THR A 66 -2.61 -2.09 -1.80
N ASP A 67 -2.40 -2.64 -3.01
CA ASP A 67 -2.75 -2.03 -4.30
C ASP A 67 -2.35 -0.54 -4.40
N THR A 68 -3.32 0.36 -4.39
CA THR A 68 -3.15 1.79 -4.65
C THR A 68 -2.58 2.54 -3.47
N MET A 69 -2.71 2.01 -2.23
CA MET A 69 -2.09 2.61 -1.04
C MET A 69 -0.58 2.54 -1.09
N SER A 70 -0.03 1.63 -1.89
CA SER A 70 1.41 1.48 -2.10
C SER A 70 2.01 2.54 -3.05
N ARG A 71 1.19 3.47 -3.57
CA ARG A 71 1.68 4.61 -4.35
C ARG A 71 2.38 5.61 -3.44
N THR A 72 3.44 6.21 -3.96
CA THR A 72 4.26 7.17 -3.21
C THR A 72 3.46 8.34 -2.65
N SER A 73 2.46 8.88 -3.37
CA SER A 73 1.61 9.97 -2.86
C SER A 73 0.82 9.56 -1.63
N HIS A 74 0.11 8.43 -1.69
CA HIS A 74 -0.66 7.91 -0.55
C HIS A 74 0.25 7.49 0.61
N LEU A 75 1.43 6.92 0.33
CA LEU A 75 2.42 6.62 1.38
C LEU A 75 2.94 7.90 2.05
N LYS A 76 3.22 8.97 1.30
CA LYS A 76 3.61 10.27 1.87
C LYS A 76 2.50 10.81 2.79
N GLN A 77 1.25 10.74 2.34
CA GLN A 77 0.10 11.17 3.12
C GLN A 77 -0.12 10.32 4.36
N ALA A 78 -0.11 9.00 4.22
CA ALA A 78 -0.23 8.07 5.32
C ALA A 78 0.92 8.22 6.31
N ALA A 79 2.10 8.68 5.88
CA ALA A 79 3.20 8.98 6.80
C ALA A 79 2.78 10.02 7.86
N LEU A 80 1.86 10.94 7.59
CA LEU A 80 1.39 11.90 8.61
C LEU A 80 0.84 11.22 9.89
N TYR A 81 0.34 9.99 9.77
CA TYR A 81 -0.18 9.22 10.90
C TYR A 81 0.51 7.87 11.13
N LEU A 82 0.98 7.17 10.09
CA LEU A 82 1.64 5.87 10.24
C LEU A 82 3.09 6.04 10.70
N GLU A 83 3.53 5.16 11.59
CA GLU A 83 4.93 5.05 11.96
C GLU A 83 5.69 4.23 10.94
N GLU A 84 5.06 3.16 10.45
CA GLU A 84 5.60 2.23 9.47
C GLU A 84 4.52 1.82 8.46
N ALA A 85 4.94 1.50 7.24
CA ALA A 85 4.07 0.94 6.20
C ALA A 85 4.72 -0.32 5.62
N VAL A 86 4.00 -1.44 5.68
CA VAL A 86 4.41 -2.69 5.02
C VAL A 86 3.89 -2.65 3.59
N VAL A 87 4.80 -2.64 2.62
CA VAL A 87 4.47 -2.53 1.20
C VAL A 87 4.87 -3.82 0.50
N ALA A 88 3.98 -4.34 -0.35
CA ALA A 88 4.30 -5.49 -1.19
C ALA A 88 5.51 -5.19 -2.09
N ASP A 89 6.47 -6.11 -2.13
CA ASP A 89 7.62 -6.03 -3.04
C ASP A 89 7.16 -6.21 -4.49
N PRO A 90 7.20 -5.13 -5.31
CA PRO A 90 6.63 -5.15 -6.66
C PRO A 90 7.46 -5.97 -7.65
N ILE A 91 8.76 -6.21 -7.40
CA ILE A 91 9.56 -7.09 -8.25
C ILE A 91 9.29 -8.54 -7.88
N PHE A 92 9.12 -8.84 -6.59
CA PHE A 92 8.83 -10.20 -6.15
C PHE A 92 7.54 -10.76 -6.77
N GLU A 93 6.51 -9.94 -6.97
CA GLU A 93 5.27 -10.32 -7.69
C GLU A 93 5.52 -10.85 -9.10
N LEU A 94 6.61 -10.42 -9.74
CA LEU A 94 6.98 -10.81 -11.11
C LEU A 94 7.88 -12.06 -11.16
N THR A 95 8.18 -12.64 -10.00
CA THR A 95 8.98 -13.87 -9.89
C THR A 95 8.13 -15.14 -9.94
N ASP A 96 6.80 -15.00 -9.89
CA ASP A 96 5.87 -16.11 -10.06
C ASP A 96 5.75 -16.45 -11.56
N PHE A 97 6.58 -17.39 -12.01
CA PHE A 97 6.57 -17.84 -13.40
C PHE A 97 5.36 -18.75 -13.66
N ARG A 98 4.76 -18.60 -14.84
CA ARG A 98 3.65 -19.46 -15.26
C ARG A 98 4.03 -20.92 -15.20
N SER A 99 3.13 -21.74 -14.67
CA SER A 99 3.26 -23.19 -14.72
C SER A 99 2.99 -23.70 -16.14
N LYS A 100 3.56 -24.87 -16.48
CA LYS A 100 3.26 -25.57 -17.75
C LYS A 100 1.76 -25.80 -17.96
N VAL A 101 1.01 -26.00 -16.87
CA VAL A 101 -0.45 -26.14 -16.91
C VAL A 101 -1.11 -24.85 -17.40
N SER A 102 -0.69 -23.70 -16.88
CA SER A 102 -1.19 -22.38 -17.32
C SER A 102 -0.85 -22.12 -18.79
N GLU A 103 0.38 -22.43 -19.21
CA GLU A 103 0.82 -22.28 -20.60
C GLU A 103 -0.01 -23.14 -21.56
N ASN A 104 -0.17 -24.43 -21.24
CA ASN A 104 -1.00 -25.35 -22.02
C ASN A 104 -2.46 -24.89 -22.07
N PHE A 105 -2.99 -24.38 -20.97
CA PHE A 105 -4.35 -23.85 -20.93
C PHE A 105 -4.51 -22.57 -21.77
N GLN A 106 -3.52 -21.67 -21.81
CA GLN A 106 -3.55 -20.48 -22.68
C GLN A 106 -3.54 -20.86 -24.16
N LEU A 107 -2.67 -21.80 -24.56
CA LEU A 107 -2.65 -22.36 -25.91
C LEU A 107 -3.99 -23.02 -26.24
N PHE A 108 -4.53 -23.79 -25.30
CA PHE A 108 -5.87 -24.34 -25.42
C PHE A 108 -6.92 -23.24 -25.51
N MET A 109 -6.80 -22.08 -24.88
CA MET A 109 -7.73 -20.96 -25.07
C MET A 109 -7.55 -20.24 -26.42
N GLY A 110 -6.57 -20.68 -27.24
CA GLY A 110 -6.22 -20.05 -28.51
C GLY A 110 -5.53 -18.71 -28.33
N MET A 111 -4.90 -18.47 -27.18
CA MET A 111 -4.14 -17.24 -26.92
C MET A 111 -2.77 -17.33 -27.59
N ALA A 112 -2.27 -16.19 -28.08
CA ALA A 112 -0.90 -16.13 -28.58
C ALA A 112 0.08 -16.40 -27.41
N ALA A 113 1.16 -17.13 -27.70
CA ALA A 113 2.24 -17.30 -26.73
C ALA A 113 2.79 -15.92 -26.35
N THR A 114 2.70 -15.59 -25.07
CA THR A 114 3.25 -14.34 -24.55
C THR A 114 4.62 -14.61 -23.93
N PRO A 115 5.57 -13.67 -24.01
CA PRO A 115 6.82 -13.79 -23.26
C PRO A 115 6.53 -14.05 -21.78
N ASN A 116 7.41 -14.78 -21.11
CA ASN A 116 7.32 -14.99 -19.66
C ASN A 116 7.51 -13.68 -18.89
N ILE A 117 8.27 -12.74 -19.47
CA ILE A 117 8.55 -11.46 -18.85
C ILE A 117 7.80 -10.34 -19.56
N ASP A 118 6.93 -9.67 -18.82
CA ASP A 118 6.40 -8.37 -19.22
C ASP A 118 7.40 -7.28 -18.83
N ARG A 119 8.26 -6.89 -19.78
CA ARG A 119 9.32 -5.89 -19.57
C ARG A 119 8.77 -4.53 -19.15
N LYS A 120 7.57 -4.17 -19.58
CA LYS A 120 6.93 -2.90 -19.21
C LYS A 120 6.52 -2.94 -17.75
N LYS A 121 5.88 -4.03 -17.29
CA LYS A 121 5.57 -4.22 -15.87
C LYS A 121 6.82 -4.29 -15.02
N LEU A 122 7.87 -4.97 -15.47
CA LEU A 122 9.14 -5.05 -14.75
C LEU A 122 9.80 -3.67 -14.60
N ALA A 123 9.80 -2.85 -15.67
CA ALA A 123 10.32 -1.48 -15.59
C ALA A 123 9.48 -0.63 -14.63
N GLN A 124 8.16 -0.76 -14.64
CA GLN A 124 7.28 -0.05 -13.70
C GLN A 124 7.52 -0.47 -12.24
N ALA A 125 7.69 -1.77 -11.97
CA ALA A 125 8.02 -2.29 -10.65
C ALA A 125 9.37 -1.78 -10.14
N ALA A 126 10.40 -1.79 -11.01
CA ALA A 126 11.72 -1.27 -10.70
C ALA A 126 11.70 0.25 -10.43
N SER A 127 11.03 1.04 -11.28
CA SER A 127 10.85 2.48 -11.03
C SER A 127 10.16 2.74 -9.69
N LYS A 128 9.12 1.96 -9.36
CA LYS A 128 8.43 2.08 -8.08
C LYS A 128 9.38 1.81 -6.90
N LEU A 129 10.23 0.79 -6.96
CA LEU A 129 11.25 0.59 -5.92
C LEU A 129 12.23 1.77 -5.83
N ILE A 130 12.71 2.30 -6.96
CA ILE A 130 13.57 3.49 -6.95
C ILE A 130 12.89 4.66 -6.22
N ASP A 131 11.60 4.90 -6.49
CA ASP A 131 10.82 5.96 -5.85
C ASP A 131 10.58 5.71 -4.35
N LEU A 132 10.48 4.44 -3.92
CA LEU A 132 10.31 4.05 -2.52
C LEU A 132 11.62 4.10 -1.72
N ARG A 133 12.78 4.10 -2.38
CA ARG A 133 14.10 4.04 -1.72
C ARG A 133 14.28 5.05 -0.57
N PRO A 134 13.90 6.34 -0.69
CA PRO A 134 14.04 7.28 0.42
C PRO A 134 13.15 6.92 1.62
N LEU A 135 11.93 6.41 1.36
CA LEU A 135 10.99 5.99 2.41
C LEU A 135 11.48 4.74 3.16
N VAL A 136 12.14 3.83 2.43
CA VAL A 136 12.75 2.62 3.01
C VAL A 136 14.00 2.97 3.79
N ALA A 137 14.89 3.80 3.24
CA ALA A 137 16.09 4.29 3.93
C ALA A 137 15.74 5.09 5.20
N GLY A 138 14.62 5.82 5.17
CA GLY A 138 14.07 6.53 6.33
C GLY A 138 13.47 5.63 7.41
N GLY A 139 13.35 4.32 7.19
CA GLY A 139 12.76 3.36 8.13
C GLY A 139 11.23 3.35 8.15
N TYR A 140 10.57 4.13 7.30
CA TYR A 140 9.11 4.20 7.23
C TYR A 140 8.50 3.04 6.44
N VAL A 141 9.04 2.74 5.25
CA VAL A 141 8.53 1.64 4.41
C VAL A 141 9.34 0.36 4.64
N LYS A 142 8.63 -0.73 4.95
CA LYS A 142 9.19 -2.09 4.98
C LYS A 142 8.65 -2.88 3.80
N LEU A 143 9.53 -3.29 2.88
CA LEU A 143 9.15 -4.14 1.74
C LEU A 143 8.91 -5.57 2.23
N TYR A 144 7.89 -6.25 1.72
CA TYR A 144 7.57 -7.63 2.12
C TYR A 144 7.04 -8.44 0.92
N PRO A 145 7.44 -9.72 0.75
CA PRO A 145 6.99 -10.54 -0.38
C PRO A 145 5.58 -11.10 -0.10
N VAL A 146 4.57 -10.22 -0.10
CA VAL A 146 3.17 -10.57 0.24
C VAL A 146 2.64 -11.69 -0.65
N THR A 147 2.94 -11.65 -1.95
CA THR A 147 2.48 -12.68 -2.90
C THR A 147 2.94 -14.08 -2.54
N PHE A 148 4.15 -14.26 -1.98
CA PHE A 148 4.62 -15.57 -1.53
C PHE A 148 3.70 -16.23 -0.49
N GLU A 149 3.12 -15.42 0.41
CA GLU A 149 2.22 -15.93 1.46
C GLU A 149 0.83 -16.26 0.91
N LEU A 150 0.45 -15.60 -0.19
CA LEU A 150 -0.84 -15.79 -0.85
C LEU A 150 -0.81 -16.90 -1.90
N GLU A 151 0.37 -17.19 -2.47
CA GLU A 151 0.63 -18.25 -3.44
C GLU A 151 0.08 -19.60 -2.97
N SER A 152 -0.49 -20.36 -3.89
CA SER A 152 -0.90 -21.73 -3.61
C SER A 152 0.35 -22.60 -3.51
N LYS A 153 0.71 -23.01 -2.28
CA LYS A 153 1.83 -23.93 -2.02
C LYS A 153 1.58 -25.36 -2.53
N THR A 154 0.36 -25.65 -2.94
CA THR A 154 -0.05 -26.92 -3.53
C THR A 154 0.03 -26.86 -5.05
N GLU A 155 0.83 -27.76 -5.63
CA GLU A 155 0.80 -28.11 -7.06
C GLU A 155 -0.51 -28.81 -7.47
N VAL A 156 -1.34 -29.19 -6.47
CA VAL A 156 -2.60 -29.89 -6.66
C VAL A 156 -3.72 -28.89 -6.91
N ILE A 157 -4.33 -28.98 -8.09
CA ILE A 157 -5.55 -28.25 -8.44
C ILE A 157 -6.75 -29.07 -7.93
N PRO A 158 -7.52 -28.59 -6.94
CA PRO A 158 -8.64 -29.34 -6.39
C PRO A 158 -9.79 -29.41 -7.39
N LEU A 159 -10.37 -30.61 -7.57
CA LEU A 159 -11.66 -30.77 -8.23
C LEU A 159 -12.77 -30.49 -7.21
N LEU A 160 -13.56 -29.45 -7.44
CA LEU A 160 -14.63 -29.03 -6.54
C LEU A 160 -15.99 -29.49 -7.07
N HIS A 161 -16.84 -29.99 -6.18
CA HIS A 161 -18.21 -30.40 -6.46
C HIS A 161 -19.18 -29.69 -5.54
N SER A 162 -20.38 -29.35 -6.03
CA SER A 162 -21.45 -28.78 -5.22
C SER A 162 -22.82 -29.05 -5.84
N ASP A 163 -23.73 -29.62 -5.04
CA ASP A 163 -25.11 -29.92 -5.45
C ASP A 163 -26.01 -28.67 -5.52
N ASN A 164 -25.62 -27.58 -4.87
CA ASN A 164 -26.41 -26.35 -4.74
C ASN A 164 -25.80 -25.15 -5.48
N ALA A 165 -24.85 -25.41 -6.39
CA ALA A 165 -24.08 -24.38 -7.12
C ALA A 165 -23.29 -23.44 -6.19
N PHE A 166 -22.72 -23.97 -5.11
CA PHE A 166 -21.92 -23.26 -4.11
C PHE A 166 -22.68 -22.15 -3.38
N LYS A 167 -23.98 -22.34 -3.09
CA LYS A 167 -24.78 -21.33 -2.38
C LYS A 167 -24.48 -21.27 -0.88
N ASP A 168 -23.91 -22.34 -0.34
CA ASP A 168 -23.59 -22.55 1.08
C ASP A 168 -22.13 -22.27 1.42
N VAL A 169 -21.30 -21.87 0.45
CA VAL A 169 -19.86 -21.62 0.66
C VAL A 169 -19.57 -20.40 1.52
N LEU A 170 -20.55 -19.50 1.67
CA LEU A 170 -20.47 -18.28 2.48
C LEU A 170 -21.80 -18.06 3.19
N PRO A 171 -21.81 -17.37 4.35
CA PRO A 171 -23.04 -16.91 4.98
C PRO A 171 -23.92 -16.11 4.00
N GLU A 172 -25.24 -16.29 4.09
CA GLU A 172 -26.19 -15.71 3.12
C GLU A 172 -26.08 -14.18 3.01
N SER A 173 -25.89 -13.49 4.14
CA SER A 173 -25.71 -12.04 4.20
C SER A 173 -24.50 -11.57 3.38
N ILE A 174 -23.37 -12.27 3.52
CA ILE A 174 -22.13 -12.01 2.80
C ILE A 174 -22.28 -12.34 1.32
N LEU A 175 -22.81 -13.53 1.00
CA LEU A 175 -22.96 -13.95 -0.39
C LEU A 175 -23.90 -13.01 -1.17
N LYS A 176 -24.96 -12.51 -0.52
CA LYS A 176 -25.87 -11.53 -1.10
C LYS A 176 -25.13 -10.26 -1.54
N GLN A 177 -24.18 -9.76 -0.76
CA GLN A 177 -23.37 -8.59 -1.13
C GLN A 177 -22.55 -8.82 -2.39
N TYR A 178 -21.87 -9.96 -2.49
CA TYR A 178 -21.14 -10.33 -3.69
C TYR A 178 -22.04 -10.39 -4.91
N LYS A 179 -23.21 -11.02 -4.79
CA LYS A 179 -24.18 -11.13 -5.90
C LYS A 179 -24.71 -9.77 -6.35
N THR A 180 -25.07 -8.90 -5.42
CA THR A 180 -25.58 -7.56 -5.73
C THR A 180 -24.53 -6.71 -6.46
N ASN A 181 -23.25 -6.90 -6.14
CA ASN A 181 -22.15 -6.14 -6.75
C ASN A 181 -21.47 -6.89 -7.93
N ALA A 182 -21.97 -8.06 -8.34
CA ALA A 182 -21.36 -8.86 -9.39
C ALA A 182 -21.53 -8.21 -10.77
N LEU A 183 -20.42 -7.97 -11.44
CA LEU A 183 -20.34 -7.53 -12.82
C LEU A 183 -19.88 -8.71 -13.67
N VAL A 184 -20.83 -9.31 -14.38
CA VAL A 184 -20.57 -10.45 -15.27
C VAL A 184 -20.60 -9.98 -16.71
N ARG A 185 -19.53 -10.28 -17.46
CA ARG A 185 -19.40 -9.93 -18.88
C ARG A 185 -18.92 -11.14 -19.67
N SER A 186 -19.37 -11.24 -20.92
CA SER A 186 -18.84 -12.29 -21.80
C SER A 186 -17.44 -11.95 -22.27
N VAL A 187 -16.66 -12.98 -22.56
CA VAL A 187 -15.32 -12.85 -23.13
C VAL A 187 -15.31 -13.51 -24.52
N GLN A 188 -14.61 -12.89 -25.46
CA GLN A 188 -14.43 -13.44 -26.81
C GLN A 188 -12.94 -13.48 -27.15
N ASN A 189 -12.50 -14.53 -27.82
CA ASN A 189 -11.16 -14.56 -28.41
C ASN A 189 -11.21 -13.89 -29.78
N ASP A 190 -10.47 -12.80 -29.93
CA ASP A 190 -10.21 -12.13 -31.19
C ASP A 190 -8.71 -12.26 -31.54
N ASN A 191 -8.39 -13.10 -32.51
CA ASN A 191 -7.03 -13.27 -33.05
C ASN A 191 -5.94 -13.50 -31.98
N GLY A 192 -6.23 -14.35 -31.00
CA GLY A 192 -5.29 -14.70 -29.93
C GLY A 192 -5.32 -13.75 -28.73
N LYS A 193 -6.27 -12.81 -28.69
CA LYS A 193 -6.50 -11.89 -27.57
C LYS A 193 -7.88 -12.12 -26.98
N LEU A 194 -7.95 -12.25 -25.66
CA LEU A 194 -9.23 -12.33 -24.95
C LEU A 194 -9.76 -10.91 -24.71
N LEU A 195 -10.90 -10.59 -25.31
CA LEU A 195 -11.59 -9.32 -25.19
C LEU A 195 -12.79 -9.46 -24.25
N VAL A 196 -12.84 -8.61 -23.22
CA VAL A 196 -13.99 -8.50 -22.32
C VAL A 196 -15.04 -7.61 -22.99
N MET A 197 -16.22 -8.18 -23.21
CA MET A 197 -17.32 -7.51 -23.92
C MET A 197 -18.07 -6.56 -22.98
N ARG A 198 -18.81 -5.60 -23.56
CA ARG A 198 -19.59 -4.62 -22.76
C ARG A 198 -20.76 -5.25 -22.02
N HIS A 199 -21.40 -6.25 -22.64
CA HIS A 199 -22.62 -6.89 -22.15
C HIS A 199 -22.47 -8.41 -22.09
N LEU A 200 -23.22 -9.02 -21.18
CA LEU A 200 -23.35 -10.47 -21.08
C LEU A 200 -24.24 -11.00 -22.20
N HIS A 201 -23.73 -11.97 -22.94
CA HIS A 201 -24.45 -12.79 -23.92
C HIS A 201 -24.12 -14.27 -23.70
N VAL A 202 -25.01 -15.14 -24.16
CA VAL A 202 -24.80 -16.59 -24.06
C VAL A 202 -23.53 -16.97 -24.80
N GLY A 203 -22.62 -17.63 -24.11
CA GLY A 203 -21.30 -18.00 -24.60
C GLY A 203 -20.60 -18.94 -23.64
N ARG A 204 -19.33 -19.24 -23.91
CA ARG A 204 -18.53 -20.19 -23.12
C ARG A 204 -17.47 -19.55 -22.25
N HIS A 205 -17.32 -18.22 -22.32
CA HIS A 205 -16.31 -17.51 -21.55
C HIS A 205 -16.94 -16.29 -20.89
N ILE A 206 -16.69 -16.13 -19.60
CA ILE A 206 -17.16 -15.00 -18.81
C ILE A 206 -16.02 -14.44 -17.95
N ASP A 207 -16.06 -13.13 -17.75
CA ASP A 207 -15.26 -12.38 -16.78
C ASP A 207 -16.21 -11.96 -15.65
N ILE A 208 -15.83 -12.28 -14.42
CA ILE A 208 -16.57 -11.90 -13.22
C ILE A 208 -15.70 -10.98 -12.40
N ARG A 209 -16.24 -9.79 -12.11
CA ARG A 209 -15.65 -8.80 -11.21
C ARG A 209 -16.69 -8.32 -10.21
N PHE A 210 -16.25 -7.61 -9.18
CA PHE A 210 -17.15 -6.91 -8.27
C PHE A 210 -17.06 -5.40 -8.46
N GLN A 211 -18.20 -4.72 -8.43
CA GLN A 211 -18.25 -3.26 -8.39
C GLN A 211 -17.50 -2.76 -7.15
N GLY A 212 -16.62 -1.77 -7.32
CA GLY A 212 -15.70 -1.32 -6.27
C GLY A 212 -14.38 -2.11 -6.21
N MET A 213 -14.18 -3.13 -7.05
CA MET A 213 -12.95 -3.93 -7.18
C MET A 213 -12.36 -3.90 -8.59
N GLN A 214 -12.73 -2.95 -9.46
CA GLN A 214 -12.56 -3.10 -10.92
C GLN A 214 -11.10 -3.29 -11.41
N ARG A 215 -10.11 -2.93 -10.57
CA ARG A 215 -8.67 -3.16 -10.81
C ARG A 215 -8.00 -4.15 -9.85
N GLY A 216 -8.69 -4.60 -8.79
CA GLY A 216 -8.11 -5.41 -7.72
C GLY A 216 -8.34 -6.91 -7.88
N PHE A 217 -9.53 -7.34 -8.29
CA PHE A 217 -9.86 -8.77 -8.38
C PHE A 217 -10.82 -9.08 -9.54
N GLY A 218 -10.53 -10.16 -10.26
CA GLY A 218 -11.37 -10.68 -11.33
C GLY A 218 -11.02 -12.11 -11.68
N MET A 219 -12.03 -12.89 -12.06
CA MET A 219 -11.88 -14.30 -12.43
C MET A 219 -12.52 -14.55 -13.79
N GLY A 220 -11.74 -15.17 -14.68
CA GLY A 220 -12.23 -15.68 -15.95
C GLY A 220 -12.69 -17.14 -15.79
N TYR A 221 -13.88 -17.46 -16.29
CA TYR A 221 -14.37 -18.83 -16.34
C TYR A 221 -14.62 -19.25 -17.77
N THR A 222 -14.37 -20.53 -18.01
CA THR A 222 -14.66 -21.16 -19.29
C THR A 222 -15.48 -22.43 -19.09
N LEU A 223 -16.55 -22.57 -19.86
CA LEU A 223 -17.42 -23.73 -19.86
C LEU A 223 -17.13 -24.61 -21.08
N PHE A 224 -16.50 -25.75 -20.85
CA PHE A 224 -16.40 -26.84 -21.81
C PHE A 224 -17.09 -28.08 -21.24
N PRO A 225 -18.01 -28.72 -21.96
CA PRO A 225 -18.60 -29.98 -21.52
C PRO A 225 -17.50 -31.03 -21.41
N PRO A 226 -17.31 -31.66 -20.24
CA PRO A 226 -16.33 -32.72 -20.09
C PRO A 226 -16.83 -34.04 -20.70
N GLU A 227 -15.95 -34.74 -21.41
CA GLU A 227 -16.14 -36.11 -21.83
C GLU A 227 -15.18 -37.01 -21.04
N ILE A 228 -15.73 -37.98 -20.30
CA ILE A 228 -14.91 -38.93 -19.52
C ILE A 228 -14.47 -40.04 -20.47
N LEU A 229 -13.16 -40.08 -20.77
CA LEU A 229 -12.58 -41.10 -21.66
C LEU A 229 -12.31 -42.41 -20.94
N SER A 230 -11.83 -42.34 -19.70
CA SER A 230 -11.54 -43.52 -18.88
C SER A 230 -11.50 -43.17 -17.41
N SER A 231 -11.93 -44.11 -16.57
CA SER A 231 -11.78 -44.06 -15.11
C SER A 231 -11.02 -45.30 -14.64
N ASN A 232 -9.98 -45.10 -13.83
CA ASN A 232 -9.27 -46.17 -13.15
C ASN A 232 -9.48 -46.00 -11.64
N GLU A 233 -10.34 -46.85 -11.07
CA GLU A 233 -10.70 -46.79 -9.65
C GLU A 233 -9.57 -47.21 -8.72
N GLU A 234 -8.73 -48.18 -9.13
CA GLU A 234 -7.59 -48.65 -8.34
C GLU A 234 -6.53 -47.54 -8.19
N GLN A 235 -6.26 -46.82 -9.28
CA GLN A 235 -5.31 -45.69 -9.27
C GLN A 235 -5.95 -44.36 -8.86
N ARG A 236 -7.27 -44.33 -8.70
CA ARG A 236 -8.07 -43.11 -8.45
C ARG A 236 -7.79 -42.01 -9.48
N THR A 237 -7.65 -42.38 -10.74
CA THR A 237 -7.37 -41.45 -11.85
C THR A 237 -8.52 -41.44 -12.84
N ILE A 238 -8.95 -40.24 -13.24
CA ILE A 238 -9.92 -40.04 -14.32
C ILE A 238 -9.25 -39.28 -15.46
N THR A 239 -9.55 -39.67 -16.70
CA THR A 239 -9.12 -38.95 -17.90
C THR A 239 -10.33 -38.24 -18.51
N ILE A 240 -10.24 -36.92 -18.62
CA ILE A 240 -11.30 -36.06 -19.14
C ILE A 240 -10.79 -35.38 -20.41
N ALA A 241 -11.59 -35.42 -21.47
CA ALA A 241 -11.40 -34.61 -22.66
C ALA A 241 -12.30 -33.37 -22.61
N LEU A 242 -11.74 -32.22 -22.99
CA LEU A 242 -12.45 -30.96 -23.16
C LEU A 242 -12.32 -30.54 -24.63
N SER A 243 -13.44 -30.40 -25.33
CA SER A 243 -13.46 -29.99 -26.73
C SER A 243 -13.96 -28.56 -26.91
N LYS A 244 -13.32 -27.82 -27.80
CA LYS A 244 -13.76 -26.48 -28.22
C LYS A 244 -14.99 -26.53 -29.12
N ASP A 245 -15.11 -27.59 -29.91
CA ASP A 245 -16.09 -27.71 -30.98
C ASP A 245 -17.41 -28.24 -30.42
N THR A 246 -17.97 -27.50 -29.46
CA THR A 246 -19.24 -27.82 -28.81
C THR A 246 -20.23 -26.67 -28.99
N PRO A 247 -21.50 -26.95 -29.39
CA PRO A 247 -22.51 -25.92 -29.61
C PRO A 247 -22.73 -25.10 -28.34
N PRO A 248 -23.03 -23.79 -28.40
CA PRO A 248 -23.23 -22.97 -27.20
C PRO A 248 -24.25 -23.59 -26.22
N PRO A 249 -24.07 -23.40 -24.89
CA PRO A 249 -25.01 -23.90 -23.89
C PRO A 249 -26.40 -23.30 -24.10
N THR A 250 -27.44 -23.98 -23.60
CA THR A 250 -28.78 -23.40 -23.55
C THR A 250 -28.79 -22.18 -22.62
N LYS A 251 -29.82 -21.34 -22.73
CA LYS A 251 -29.95 -20.16 -21.87
C LYS A 251 -30.09 -20.55 -20.39
N GLU A 252 -30.83 -21.63 -20.08
CA GLU A 252 -30.94 -22.11 -18.70
C GLU A 252 -29.59 -22.61 -18.16
N GLU A 253 -28.88 -23.43 -18.93
CA GLU A 253 -27.55 -23.96 -18.56
C GLU A 253 -26.54 -22.83 -18.35
N PHE A 254 -26.53 -21.86 -19.26
CA PHE A 254 -25.67 -20.69 -19.18
C PHE A 254 -25.95 -19.88 -17.91
N ASN A 255 -27.21 -19.60 -17.59
CA ASN A 255 -27.58 -18.85 -16.39
C ASN A 255 -27.22 -19.60 -15.10
N ALA A 256 -27.43 -20.93 -15.07
CA ALA A 256 -27.06 -21.77 -13.93
C ALA A 256 -25.54 -21.73 -13.71
N TRP A 257 -24.76 -21.91 -14.78
CA TRP A 257 -23.30 -21.83 -14.75
C TRP A 257 -22.78 -20.45 -14.34
N VAL A 258 -23.38 -19.36 -14.84
CA VAL A 258 -23.02 -17.99 -14.43
C VAL A 258 -23.26 -17.80 -12.93
N ASN A 259 -24.42 -18.20 -12.42
CA ASN A 259 -24.70 -18.09 -10.97
C ASN A 259 -23.74 -18.93 -10.13
N GLN A 260 -23.39 -20.14 -10.57
CA GLN A 260 -22.37 -20.97 -9.91
C GLN A 260 -21.00 -20.28 -9.92
N SER A 261 -20.60 -19.71 -11.04
CA SER A 261 -19.30 -19.05 -11.22
C SER A 261 -19.19 -17.77 -10.38
N VAL A 262 -20.29 -17.02 -10.20
CA VAL A 262 -20.33 -15.89 -9.27
C VAL A 262 -20.09 -16.35 -7.84
N ASN A 263 -20.73 -17.43 -7.39
CA ASN A 263 -20.54 -17.96 -6.03
C ASN A 263 -19.10 -18.45 -5.80
N GLN A 264 -18.51 -19.12 -6.79
CA GLN A 264 -17.10 -19.53 -6.71
C GLN A 264 -16.15 -18.33 -6.67
N THR A 265 -16.43 -17.28 -7.45
CA THR A 265 -15.64 -16.04 -7.43
C THR A 265 -15.73 -15.35 -6.07
N ALA A 266 -16.93 -15.30 -5.48
CA ALA A 266 -17.14 -14.77 -4.14
C ALA A 266 -16.33 -15.56 -3.09
N ARG A 267 -16.37 -16.90 -3.14
CA ARG A 267 -15.57 -17.77 -2.27
C ARG A 267 -14.08 -17.49 -2.42
N ASN A 268 -13.56 -17.43 -3.65
CA ASN A 268 -12.14 -17.23 -3.91
C ASN A 268 -11.65 -15.86 -3.42
N HIS A 269 -12.42 -14.80 -3.70
CA HIS A 269 -12.12 -13.47 -3.18
C HIS A 269 -12.15 -13.44 -1.64
N TYR A 270 -13.16 -14.05 -1.02
CA TYR A 270 -13.27 -14.09 0.44
C TYR A 270 -12.10 -14.85 1.09
N ILE A 271 -11.67 -15.97 0.50
CA ILE A 271 -10.47 -16.70 0.95
C ILE A 271 -9.21 -15.84 0.81
N ASP A 272 -9.03 -15.16 -0.32
CA ASP A 272 -7.89 -14.26 -0.55
C ASP A 272 -7.87 -13.10 0.47
N LEU A 273 -9.00 -12.43 0.68
CA LEU A 273 -9.15 -11.37 1.68
C LEU A 273 -8.80 -11.87 3.08
N ASN A 274 -9.34 -13.02 3.50
CA ASN A 274 -9.04 -13.61 4.80
C ASN A 274 -7.55 -13.97 4.94
N LYS A 275 -6.89 -14.47 3.89
CA LYS A 275 -5.44 -14.71 3.92
C LYS A 275 -4.66 -13.42 4.14
N ARG A 276 -5.03 -12.33 3.45
CA ARG A 276 -4.39 -11.02 3.64
C ARG A 276 -4.60 -10.47 5.05
N ILE A 277 -5.82 -10.58 5.60
CA ILE A 277 -6.12 -10.19 6.98
C ILE A 277 -5.31 -11.04 7.98
N ALA A 278 -5.28 -12.36 7.80
CA ALA A 278 -4.50 -13.24 8.66
C ALA A 278 -2.99 -12.94 8.58
N LEU A 279 -2.48 -12.55 7.41
CA LEU A 279 -1.11 -12.09 7.27
C LEU A 279 -0.86 -10.78 8.03
N CYS A 280 -1.79 -9.82 7.96
CA CYS A 280 -1.73 -8.60 8.75
C CYS A 280 -1.66 -8.88 10.26
N ASP A 281 -2.55 -9.73 10.76
CA ASP A 281 -2.56 -10.16 12.17
C ASP A 281 -1.23 -10.84 12.56
N TYR A 282 -0.72 -11.73 11.69
CA TYR A 282 0.56 -12.40 11.90
C TYR A 282 1.74 -11.42 11.96
N LEU A 283 1.71 -10.37 11.13
CA LEU A 283 2.76 -9.33 11.08
C LEU A 283 2.55 -8.22 12.13
N GLY A 284 1.43 -8.21 12.85
CA GLY A 284 1.09 -7.18 13.83
C GLY A 284 0.77 -5.82 13.21
N CYS A 285 0.29 -5.78 11.96
CA CYS A 285 -0.06 -4.55 11.26
C CYS A 285 -1.55 -4.47 10.92
N MET A 286 -2.06 -3.26 10.73
CA MET A 286 -3.44 -3.03 10.30
C MET A 286 -3.63 -3.38 8.82
N PHE A 287 -4.82 -3.84 8.46
CA PHE A 287 -5.20 -4.05 7.06
C PHE A 287 -5.73 -2.77 6.43
N GLY A 288 -5.05 -2.26 5.39
CA GLY A 288 -5.50 -1.11 4.60
C GLY A 288 -5.98 -1.54 3.20
N THR A 289 -7.14 -1.04 2.78
CA THR A 289 -7.69 -1.22 1.43
C THR A 289 -8.30 0.07 0.91
N GLU A 290 -8.05 0.37 -0.38
CA GLU A 290 -8.71 1.47 -1.11
C GLU A 290 -9.95 0.99 -1.88
N HIS A 291 -10.28 -0.30 -1.81
CA HIS A 291 -11.43 -0.84 -2.52
C HIS A 291 -12.71 -0.68 -1.69
N PRO A 292 -13.71 0.10 -2.16
CA PRO A 292 -14.95 0.31 -1.41
C PRO A 292 -15.68 -0.98 -1.08
N PHE A 293 -15.58 -1.99 -1.94
CA PHE A 293 -16.21 -3.28 -1.73
C PHE A 293 -15.61 -4.04 -0.53
N GLU A 294 -14.27 -4.13 -0.45
CA GLU A 294 -13.59 -4.75 0.71
C GLU A 294 -13.83 -3.95 1.99
N SER A 295 -13.79 -2.62 1.91
CA SER A 295 -14.08 -1.76 3.07
C SER A 295 -15.49 -2.01 3.62
N ASN A 296 -16.50 -2.07 2.75
CA ASN A 296 -17.87 -2.40 3.16
C ASN A 296 -17.96 -3.80 3.78
N MET A 297 -17.27 -4.78 3.20
CA MET A 297 -17.22 -6.16 3.70
C MET A 297 -16.58 -6.27 5.09
N LEU A 298 -15.52 -5.51 5.35
CA LEU A 298 -14.87 -5.44 6.68
C LEU A 298 -15.82 -4.81 7.70
N ASN A 299 -16.48 -3.71 7.35
CA ASN A 299 -17.42 -3.02 8.24
C ASN A 299 -18.67 -3.84 8.58
N MET A 300 -19.00 -4.89 7.82
CA MET A 300 -20.15 -5.75 8.10
C MET A 300 -19.98 -6.70 9.28
N ASN A 301 -18.73 -7.05 9.62
CA ASN A 301 -18.44 -8.05 10.66
C ASN A 301 -17.79 -7.42 11.89
N ILE A 302 -17.72 -6.09 11.94
CA ILE A 302 -16.88 -5.36 12.87
C ILE A 302 -17.76 -4.39 13.67
N ASP A 303 -18.04 -4.74 14.93
CA ASP A 303 -18.37 -3.76 15.99
C ASP A 303 -17.13 -2.93 16.41
N SER A 304 -15.98 -3.15 15.77
CA SER A 304 -14.71 -2.50 16.14
C SER A 304 -14.63 -1.08 15.62
N THR A 305 -15.15 -0.23 16.48
CA THR A 305 -14.67 1.08 16.84
C THR A 305 -13.13 1.12 17.09
N ASP A 306 -12.23 0.70 16.20
CA ASP A 306 -10.78 0.90 16.45
C ASP A 306 -10.34 2.33 16.09
N ILE A 307 -9.75 3.05 17.06
CA ILE A 307 -9.36 4.46 16.91
C ILE A 307 -8.30 4.60 15.81
N LYS A 308 -7.29 3.72 15.80
CA LYS A 308 -6.16 3.80 14.86
C LYS A 308 -6.62 3.59 13.42
N SER A 309 -7.46 2.58 13.18
CA SER A 309 -8.07 2.29 11.88
C SER A 309 -8.91 3.45 11.35
N ASN A 310 -9.74 4.05 12.20
CA ASN A 310 -10.55 5.20 11.82
C ASN A 310 -9.70 6.42 11.47
N THR A 311 -8.71 6.76 12.30
CA THR A 311 -7.83 7.90 12.09
C THR A 311 -7.00 7.76 10.82
N LEU A 312 -6.51 6.55 10.51
CA LEU A 312 -5.82 6.29 9.24
C LEU A 312 -6.72 6.52 8.03
N ASN A 313 -7.94 5.97 8.05
CA ASN A 313 -8.91 6.14 6.97
C ASN A 313 -9.25 7.61 6.71
N CYS A 314 -9.45 8.39 7.78
CA CYS A 314 -9.67 9.82 7.69
C CYS A 314 -8.43 10.56 7.16
N THR A 315 -7.22 10.20 7.61
CA THR A 315 -5.96 10.85 7.19
C THR A 315 -5.71 10.72 5.70
N VAL A 316 -6.01 9.55 5.11
CA VAL A 316 -5.89 9.31 3.65
C VAL A 316 -6.90 10.13 2.85
N GLN A 317 -8.02 10.54 3.45
CA GLN A 317 -9.05 11.37 2.80
C GLN A 317 -8.80 12.89 2.94
N MET A 318 -7.90 13.31 3.83
CA MET A 318 -7.55 14.73 3.98
C MET A 318 -6.93 15.28 2.69
N ASP A 319 -7.14 16.57 2.42
CA ASP A 319 -6.41 17.24 1.35
C ASP A 319 -5.15 17.91 1.94
N VAL A 320 -3.96 17.43 1.56
CA VAL A 320 -2.69 17.98 2.03
C VAL A 320 -1.87 18.50 0.84
N PRO A 321 -2.30 19.60 0.19
CA PRO A 321 -1.82 19.96 -1.15
C PRO A 321 -0.32 20.28 -1.24
N PHE A 322 0.31 20.65 -0.12
CA PHE A 322 1.76 20.92 -0.08
C PHE A 322 2.61 19.66 0.03
N LEU A 323 2.05 18.52 0.46
CA LEU A 323 2.81 17.28 0.70
C LEU A 323 3.28 16.60 -0.59
N ASP A 324 2.54 16.81 -1.68
CA ASP A 324 2.94 16.34 -3.01
C ASP A 324 4.20 17.03 -3.52
N GLN A 325 4.41 18.29 -3.12
CA GLN A 325 5.57 19.11 -3.49
C GLN A 325 6.82 18.77 -2.67
N VAL A 326 6.68 18.07 -1.54
CA VAL A 326 7.81 17.66 -0.70
C VAL A 326 8.41 16.35 -1.20
N SER A 327 9.74 16.30 -1.28
CA SER A 327 10.47 15.09 -1.61
C SER A 327 10.34 14.04 -0.50
N SER A 328 10.31 12.76 -0.88
CA SER A 328 10.28 11.65 0.09
C SER A 328 11.49 11.69 1.05
N ALA A 329 12.66 12.14 0.56
CA ALA A 329 13.87 12.27 1.37
C ALA A 329 13.74 13.37 2.44
N ASP A 330 13.23 14.55 2.09
CA ASP A 330 13.00 15.64 3.05
C ASP A 330 11.94 15.23 4.08
N LEU A 331 10.86 14.60 3.65
CA LEU A 331 9.81 14.11 4.56
C LEU A 331 10.38 13.13 5.59
N MET A 332 11.18 12.16 5.15
CA MET A 332 11.83 11.20 6.07
C MET A 332 12.85 11.87 6.98
N SER A 333 13.63 12.82 6.47
CA SER A 333 14.57 13.58 7.29
C SER A 333 13.85 14.35 8.40
N ILE A 334 12.71 15.00 8.11
CA ILE A 334 11.94 15.72 9.12
C ILE A 334 11.40 14.75 10.18
N ARG A 335 10.83 13.61 9.77
CA ARG A 335 10.33 12.59 10.70
C ARG A 335 11.39 12.08 11.65
N ASN A 336 12.58 11.77 11.12
CA ASN A 336 13.66 11.16 11.89
C ASN A 336 14.37 12.18 12.79
N ASN A 337 14.40 13.45 12.40
CA ASN A 337 15.03 14.51 13.19
C ASN A 337 14.10 15.14 14.23
N ASP A 338 12.78 15.17 13.98
CA ASP A 338 11.78 15.82 14.83
C ASP A 338 10.76 14.81 15.39
N GLY A 339 11.22 13.68 15.91
CA GLY A 339 10.37 12.57 16.37
C GLY A 339 9.32 12.94 17.43
N GLU A 340 9.66 13.80 18.39
CA GLU A 340 8.72 14.26 19.42
C GLU A 340 7.60 15.15 18.84
N ALA A 341 7.95 16.05 17.92
CA ALA A 341 6.98 16.90 17.24
C ALA A 341 6.04 16.07 16.34
N PHE A 342 6.57 15.04 15.69
CA PHE A 342 5.77 14.09 14.92
C PHE A 342 4.78 13.32 15.80
N GLN A 343 5.20 12.81 16.96
CA GLN A 343 4.28 12.11 17.89
C GLN A 343 3.22 13.04 18.49
N SER A 344 3.58 14.29 18.73
CA SER A 344 2.66 15.33 19.21
C SER A 344 1.61 15.66 18.15
N PHE A 345 2.04 15.85 16.89
CA PHE A 345 1.15 16.04 15.74
C PHE A 345 0.14 14.89 15.62
N ARG A 346 0.62 13.64 15.67
CA ARG A 346 -0.23 12.44 15.58
C ARG A 346 -1.29 12.39 16.67
N SER A 347 -0.92 12.75 17.90
CA SER A 347 -1.83 12.73 19.04
C SER A 347 -2.97 13.75 18.88
N GLU A 348 -2.67 14.96 18.37
CA GLU A 348 -3.70 15.96 18.07
C GLU A 348 -4.55 15.57 16.84
N LEU A 349 -3.94 14.97 15.82
CA LEU A 349 -4.66 14.44 14.65
C LEU A 349 -5.67 13.36 15.07
N GLU A 350 -5.26 12.41 15.91
CA GLU A 350 -6.13 11.37 16.45
C GLU A 350 -7.27 11.94 17.29
N LYS A 351 -6.99 12.98 18.08
CA LYS A 351 -7.98 13.68 18.91
C LYS A 351 -9.03 14.40 18.05
N GLY A 352 -8.62 15.11 16.99
CA GLY A 352 -9.54 15.79 16.08
C GLY A 352 -10.44 14.82 15.30
N LEU A 353 -9.88 13.69 14.87
CA LEU A 353 -10.60 12.69 14.08
C LEU A 353 -11.37 11.66 14.93
N ARG A 354 -11.32 11.77 16.26
CA ARG A 354 -11.96 10.82 17.18
C ARG A 354 -13.48 10.77 17.01
N GLU A 355 -14.11 11.91 16.73
CA GLU A 355 -15.56 12.03 16.61
C GLU A 355 -16.10 11.32 15.36
N ALA A 356 -15.31 11.28 14.28
CA ALA A 356 -15.69 10.61 13.03
C ALA A 356 -15.93 9.10 13.21
N ARG A 357 -15.34 8.48 14.24
CA ARG A 357 -15.44 7.04 14.53
C ARG A 357 -16.85 6.56 14.83
N HIS A 358 -17.69 7.42 15.39
CA HIS A 358 -19.06 7.07 15.78
C HIS A 358 -20.09 7.56 14.77
N GLU A 359 -19.63 8.12 13.64
CA GLU A 359 -20.50 8.73 12.65
C GLU A 359 -20.70 7.80 11.45
N SER A 360 -21.95 7.64 11.04
CA SER A 360 -22.32 6.78 9.91
C SER A 360 -22.67 7.59 8.66
N ASP A 361 -22.96 8.89 8.79
CA ASP A 361 -23.21 9.77 7.65
C ASP A 361 -21.87 10.22 7.01
N PRO A 362 -21.62 9.84 5.74
CA PRO A 362 -20.40 10.24 5.02
C PRO A 362 -20.21 11.76 4.94
N SER A 363 -21.31 12.52 4.89
CA SER A 363 -21.26 13.99 4.80
C SER A 363 -20.72 14.60 6.09
N ARG A 364 -21.09 14.01 7.23
CA ARG A 364 -20.65 14.47 8.55
C ARG A 364 -19.24 14.02 8.88
N VAL A 365 -18.84 12.81 8.47
CA VAL A 365 -17.44 12.37 8.52
C VAL A 365 -16.56 13.35 7.74
N ARG A 366 -16.98 13.74 6.53
CA ARG A 366 -16.26 14.71 5.70
C ARG A 366 -16.12 16.08 6.38
N ALA A 367 -17.20 16.57 7.00
CA ALA A 367 -17.15 17.83 7.76
C ALA A 367 -16.12 17.77 8.90
N ILE A 368 -16.10 16.68 9.68
CA ILE A 368 -15.11 16.48 10.76
C ILE A 368 -13.67 16.48 10.23
N ILE A 369 -13.44 15.85 9.07
CA ILE A 369 -12.14 15.84 8.39
C ILE A 369 -11.74 17.26 7.97
N GLU A 370 -12.63 18.00 7.31
CA GLU A 370 -12.40 19.36 6.82
C GLU A 370 -12.17 20.35 7.99
N ASP A 371 -12.92 20.24 9.08
CA ASP A 371 -12.75 21.06 10.28
C ASP A 371 -11.41 20.77 10.97
N THR A 372 -11.05 19.49 11.12
CA THR A 372 -9.75 19.08 11.69
C THR A 372 -8.60 19.55 10.81
N GLN A 373 -8.76 19.46 9.49
CA GLN A 373 -7.79 19.96 8.52
C GLN A 373 -7.60 21.48 8.66
N HIS A 374 -8.68 22.25 8.73
CA HIS A 374 -8.61 23.70 8.91
C HIS A 374 -7.91 24.08 10.22
N GLU A 375 -8.27 23.43 11.32
CA GLU A 375 -7.69 23.68 12.64
C GLU A 375 -6.17 23.39 12.65
N LEU A 376 -5.74 22.24 12.13
CA LEU A 376 -4.31 21.88 12.13
C LEU A 376 -3.51 22.70 11.10
N PHE A 377 -4.03 22.83 9.87
CA PHE A 377 -3.24 23.33 8.73
C PHE A 377 -3.32 24.84 8.54
N GLU A 378 -4.35 25.49 9.07
CA GLU A 378 -4.52 26.93 8.98
C GLU A 378 -4.37 27.58 10.34
N VAL A 379 -5.15 27.14 11.35
CA VAL A 379 -5.17 27.79 12.66
C VAL A 379 -3.88 27.54 13.43
N GLN A 380 -3.57 26.29 13.78
CA GLN A 380 -2.39 25.97 14.59
C GLN A 380 -1.08 26.21 13.85
N MET A 381 -1.03 25.90 12.54
CA MET A 381 0.17 26.15 11.75
C MET A 381 0.47 27.65 11.57
N SER A 382 -0.55 28.52 11.49
CA SER A 382 -0.33 29.97 11.42
C SER A 382 0.23 30.55 12.73
N GLN A 383 -0.01 29.91 13.88
CA GLN A 383 0.53 30.31 15.18
C GLN A 383 2.03 30.01 15.33
N ILE A 384 2.60 29.12 14.51
CA ILE A 384 4.03 28.77 14.53
C ILE A 384 4.88 29.84 13.81
N ALA A 385 4.37 30.38 12.71
CA ALA A 385 5.09 31.41 11.93
C ALA A 385 5.52 32.63 12.77
N PRO A 386 4.69 33.24 13.63
CA PRO A 386 5.12 34.33 14.52
C PRO A 386 6.08 33.86 15.60
N GLN A 387 5.97 32.62 16.11
CA GLN A 387 6.92 32.05 17.09
C GLN A 387 8.31 31.89 16.48
N VAL A 388 8.40 31.34 15.27
CA VAL A 388 9.67 31.19 14.53
C VAL A 388 10.23 32.54 14.08
N LYS A 389 9.37 33.47 13.62
CA LYS A 389 9.78 34.83 13.28
C LYS A 389 10.31 35.58 14.51
N HIS A 390 9.70 35.37 15.67
CA HIS A 390 10.19 35.93 16.92
C HIS A 390 11.57 35.36 17.26
N ILE A 391 11.79 34.04 17.16
CA ILE A 391 13.12 33.44 17.33
C ILE A 391 14.14 34.09 16.38
N LYS A 392 13.84 34.19 15.09
CA LYS A 392 14.74 34.82 14.08
C LYS A 392 15.00 36.31 14.36
N ASN A 393 13.97 37.04 14.79
CA ASN A 393 14.09 38.46 15.09
C ASN A 393 14.83 38.71 16.41
N THR A 394 14.62 37.88 17.43
CA THR A 394 15.39 37.89 18.68
C THR A 394 16.87 37.67 18.39
N HIS A 395 17.22 36.75 17.49
CA HIS A 395 18.59 36.59 17.00
C HIS A 395 19.15 37.84 16.31
N LEU A 396 18.35 38.55 15.50
CA LEU A 396 18.78 39.80 14.83
C LEU A 396 18.96 40.96 15.82
N THR A 397 18.08 41.08 16.83
CA THR A 397 18.19 42.13 17.86
C THR A 397 19.32 41.84 18.87
N GLU A 398 19.58 40.57 19.20
CA GLU A 398 20.67 40.19 20.12
C GLU A 398 22.03 40.14 19.43
N ALA A 399 22.10 39.80 18.13
CA ALA A 399 23.31 40.00 17.33
C ALA A 399 23.65 41.50 17.17
N GLY A 400 22.64 42.37 17.18
CA GLY A 400 22.79 43.83 17.20
C GLY A 400 23.37 44.38 18.52
N ILE A 401 23.36 43.60 19.60
CA ILE A 401 23.95 43.99 20.90
C ILE A 401 25.39 43.45 21.06
N ALA A 402 25.82 42.49 20.22
CA ALA A 402 27.15 41.90 20.32
C ALA A 402 28.28 42.68 19.63
N VAL A 403 27.99 43.70 18.81
CA VAL A 403 29.03 44.46 18.06
C VAL A 403 29.40 45.80 18.70
N ALA A 404 28.63 46.32 19.66
CA ALA A 404 28.98 47.57 20.37
C ALA A 404 29.88 47.37 21.61
N GLY A 405 30.03 46.12 22.10
CA GLY A 405 30.63 45.84 23.41
C GLY A 405 32.11 45.48 23.45
N LEU A 406 32.75 45.17 22.31
CA LEU A 406 34.16 44.73 22.28
C LEU A 406 35.18 45.88 22.14
N GLY A 407 34.73 47.14 22.12
CA GLY A 407 35.60 48.32 21.99
C GLY A 407 35.80 49.18 23.26
N LEU A 408 35.13 48.89 24.37
CA LEU A 408 35.14 49.77 25.57
C LEU A 408 35.49 49.08 26.90
N SER A 409 35.90 47.80 26.89
CA SER A 409 36.14 47.05 28.14
C SER A 409 37.55 47.15 28.74
N VAL A 410 38.41 48.04 28.22
CA VAL A 410 39.58 48.51 28.98
C VAL A 410 39.25 49.90 29.49
N LEU A 411 38.54 50.02 30.63
CA LEU A 411 38.76 51.09 31.64
C LEU A 411 37.83 51.10 32.88
N THR A 412 36.85 50.22 33.08
CA THR A 412 36.09 50.21 34.35
C THR A 412 35.95 48.80 34.96
N GLY A 413 36.36 48.68 36.21
CA GLY A 413 36.74 47.41 36.86
C GLY A 413 35.62 46.40 37.10
N GLY A 414 36.01 45.11 37.01
CA GLY A 414 35.57 43.97 37.82
C GLY A 414 34.11 43.47 37.76
N ALA A 415 33.13 44.30 37.42
CA ALA A 415 31.71 43.94 37.50
C ALA A 415 31.06 43.54 36.16
N SER A 416 31.73 43.72 35.03
CA SER A 416 31.16 43.55 33.69
C SER A 416 31.11 42.11 33.19
N LEU A 417 32.03 41.23 33.58
CA LEU A 417 32.10 39.84 33.11
C LEU A 417 30.94 38.96 33.60
N LEU A 418 30.42 39.20 34.80
CA LEU A 418 29.26 38.47 35.34
C LEU A 418 27.95 38.90 34.68
N ALA A 419 27.80 40.18 34.32
CA ALA A 419 26.63 40.68 33.61
C ALA A 419 26.57 40.15 32.15
N THR A 420 27.72 40.03 31.47
CA THR A 420 27.78 39.40 30.14
C THR A 420 27.48 37.91 30.20
N GLY A 421 27.92 37.21 31.25
CA GLY A 421 27.58 35.81 31.50
C GLY A 421 26.08 35.60 31.77
N ILE A 422 25.45 36.50 32.54
CA ILE A 422 24.00 36.44 32.82
C ILE A 422 23.16 36.79 31.59
N ALA A 423 23.58 37.75 30.76
CA ALA A 423 22.89 38.09 29.51
C ALA A 423 23.01 36.98 28.46
N LEU A 424 24.18 36.34 28.32
CA LEU A 424 24.36 35.17 27.45
C LEU A 424 23.58 33.94 27.97
N ALA A 425 23.57 33.72 29.29
CA ALA A 425 22.77 32.65 29.90
C ALA A 425 21.27 32.90 29.79
N HIS A 426 20.80 34.14 29.92
CA HIS A 426 19.41 34.52 29.70
C HIS A 426 19.02 34.43 28.22
N GLY A 427 19.88 34.89 27.29
CA GLY A 427 19.67 34.73 25.85
C GLY A 427 19.62 33.25 25.45
N TYR A 428 20.51 32.42 26.00
CA TYR A 428 20.50 30.97 25.78
C TYR A 428 19.28 30.28 26.41
N LYS A 429 18.90 30.67 27.63
CA LYS A 429 17.71 30.13 28.31
C LYS A 429 16.42 30.55 27.61
N SER A 430 16.28 31.82 27.24
CA SER A 430 15.16 32.31 26.44
C SER A 430 15.14 31.64 25.06
N HIS A 431 16.28 31.48 24.38
CA HIS A 431 16.34 30.74 23.13
C HIS A 431 15.92 29.28 23.29
N SER A 432 16.42 28.59 24.32
CA SER A 432 16.03 27.22 24.67
C SER A 432 14.54 27.13 24.98
N ASP A 433 13.99 28.07 25.76
CA ASP A 433 12.58 28.10 26.16
C ASP A 433 11.66 28.41 24.96
N TYR A 434 12.07 29.29 24.03
CA TYR A 434 11.30 29.61 22.83
C TYR A 434 11.41 28.55 21.74
N LYS A 435 12.61 27.98 21.54
CA LYS A 435 12.80 26.81 20.68
C LYS A 435 11.97 25.65 21.21
N SER A 436 12.01 25.41 22.52
CA SER A 436 11.16 24.43 23.22
C SER A 436 9.68 24.70 23.00
N LYS A 437 9.20 25.95 23.13
CA LYS A 437 7.79 26.31 22.85
C LYS A 437 7.39 26.10 21.38
N ALA A 438 8.27 26.42 20.43
CA ALA A 438 7.99 26.23 19.01
C ALA A 438 7.98 24.74 18.63
N THR A 439 8.91 23.94 19.17
CA THR A 439 8.95 22.47 18.94
C THR A 439 7.88 21.72 19.74
N ALA A 440 7.38 22.29 20.84
CA ALA A 440 6.27 21.75 21.63
C ALA A 440 4.90 22.00 20.97
N ASN A 441 4.81 22.86 19.95
CA ASN A 441 3.58 22.98 19.17
C ASN A 441 3.39 21.71 18.33
N PRO A 442 2.27 20.98 18.46
CA PRO A 442 1.99 19.76 17.70
C PRO A 442 2.10 19.95 16.18
N CYS A 443 1.84 21.15 15.65
CA CYS A 443 1.92 21.42 14.22
C CYS A 443 3.32 21.83 13.73
N HIS A 444 4.36 21.85 14.58
CA HIS A 444 5.74 22.19 14.21
C HIS A 444 6.30 21.24 13.14
N PHE A 445 6.01 19.95 13.29
CA PHE A 445 6.32 18.94 12.28
C PHE A 445 5.78 19.33 10.90
N LEU A 446 4.49 19.68 10.83
CA LEU A 446 3.82 20.02 9.57
C LEU A 446 4.33 21.34 8.99
N TRP A 447 4.68 22.31 9.84
CA TRP A 447 5.27 23.58 9.42
C TRP A 447 6.63 23.36 8.73
N ASN A 448 7.49 22.48 9.27
CA ASN A 448 8.77 22.12 8.65
C ASN A 448 8.57 21.48 7.26
N VAL A 449 7.58 20.59 7.14
CA VAL A 449 7.22 19.97 5.85
C VAL A 449 6.78 21.03 4.84
N LYS A 450 5.91 21.97 5.25
CA LYS A 450 5.43 23.06 4.37
C LYS A 450 6.53 24.03 3.94
N GLN A 451 7.55 24.28 4.77
CA GLN A 451 8.68 25.13 4.36
C GLN A 451 9.48 24.48 3.24
N LYS A 452 9.70 23.15 3.31
CA LYS A 452 10.40 22.41 2.26
C LYS A 452 9.65 22.41 0.93
N ALA A 453 8.33 22.39 0.95
CA ALA A 453 7.49 22.50 -0.26
C ALA A 453 7.66 23.82 -1.04
N LYS A 454 8.12 24.90 -0.37
CA LYS A 454 8.31 26.23 -0.98
C LYS A 454 9.70 26.46 -1.56
N THR A 455 10.59 25.47 -1.44
CA THR A 455 11.99 25.50 -1.89
C THR A 455 12.10 24.64 -3.13
#